data_AF-A0A3E2GVB7-F1
#
_entry.id   AF-A0A3E2GVB7-F1
#
_cell.length_a   1.000
_cell.length_b   1.000
_cell.length_c   1.000
_cell.angle_alpha   90.00
_cell.angle_beta   90.00
_cell.angle_gamma   90.00
#
_symmetry.space_group_name_H-M   'P 1'
#
loop_
_entity.id
_entity.type
_entity.pdbx_description
1 polymer ?
#
loop_
_entity_poly.entity_id
_entity_poly.type
_entity_poly.pdbx_seq_one_letter_code
_entity_poly.pdbx_strand_id
1 'polypeptide(L)'
;MTSGTDPTPLSITNHTKSVGTPSPPRRVASSVLLQDGGGSATSYLDIPNLLSDLAIPGLSSPYLKNPEEYKCGVTGMASAFITEIKRRQPHGPYLLAGWSAGGVIAFEVVNQLTKCGENIEKLILIDSLCPDIIEPLPSPLHAWFASIGLLGDSDSTKIPPWLLPHFAASVNALSNYTAEKIDSQKCPDVTAIWCKDGI
;
A
#
# COMPACT_ATOMS: atom_id res chain seq x y z
N MET A 1 2.87 -16.12 -30.31
CA MET A 1 1.64 -16.05 -29.51
C MET A 1 2.05 -16.17 -28.05
N THR A 2 2.34 -15.05 -27.40
CA THR A 2 2.69 -15.02 -25.97
C THR A 2 1.39 -14.90 -25.19
N SER A 3 0.98 -15.98 -24.52
CA SER A 3 -0.14 -15.99 -23.58
C SER A 3 0.23 -15.12 -22.38
N GLY A 4 -0.27 -13.88 -22.35
CA GLY A 4 -0.27 -13.09 -21.12
C GLY A 4 -1.25 -13.74 -20.15
N THR A 5 -0.74 -14.25 -19.04
CA THR A 5 -1.58 -14.62 -17.91
C THR A 5 -2.13 -13.34 -17.32
N ASP A 6 -3.46 -13.19 -17.33
CA ASP A 6 -4.12 -12.10 -16.61
C ASP A 6 -3.66 -12.11 -15.14
N PRO A 7 -3.34 -10.95 -14.56
CA PRO A 7 -2.97 -10.88 -13.15
C PRO A 7 -4.13 -11.42 -12.30
N THR A 8 -3.79 -12.27 -11.34
CA THR A 8 -4.78 -12.79 -10.37
C THR A 8 -5.46 -11.61 -9.66
N PRO A 9 -6.79 -11.61 -9.49
CA PRO A 9 -7.50 -10.52 -8.82
C PRO A 9 -6.89 -10.24 -7.44
N LEU A 10 -6.65 -8.96 -7.15
CA LEU A 10 -6.11 -8.53 -5.86
C LEU A 10 -7.04 -8.95 -4.72
N SER A 11 -6.48 -9.42 -3.62
CA SER A 11 -7.24 -9.76 -2.42
C SER A 11 -7.57 -8.48 -1.65
N ILE A 12 -8.85 -8.32 -1.28
CA ILE A 12 -9.37 -7.08 -0.74
C ILE A 12 -10.04 -7.35 0.59
N THR A 13 -9.60 -6.62 1.60
CA THR A 13 -10.16 -6.71 2.95
C THR A 13 -11.01 -5.46 3.18
N ASN A 14 -12.33 -5.64 3.28
CA ASN A 14 -13.27 -4.57 3.56
C ASN A 14 -13.52 -4.49 5.07
N HIS A 15 -13.32 -3.32 5.69
CA HIS A 15 -13.67 -3.09 7.09
C HIS A 15 -14.81 -2.08 7.19
N THR A 16 -16.03 -2.61 7.33
CA THR A 16 -17.19 -1.86 7.84
C THR A 16 -17.85 -2.71 8.92
N LYS A 17 -17.77 -2.28 10.18
CA LYS A 17 -18.70 -2.74 11.23
C LYS A 17 -19.81 -1.70 11.30
N SER A 18 -20.90 -1.89 10.54
CA SER A 18 -22.11 -1.08 10.72
C SER A 18 -23.11 -1.84 11.61
N VAL A 19 -23.41 -1.28 12.78
CA VAL A 19 -24.67 -1.55 13.49
C VAL A 19 -25.53 -0.32 13.22
N GLY A 20 -26.47 -0.45 12.28
CA GLY A 20 -27.36 0.62 11.85
C GLY A 20 -27.51 0.65 10.33
N THR A 21 -28.75 0.83 9.86
CA THR A 21 -29.11 0.92 8.44
C THR A 21 -28.21 1.90 7.68
N PRO A 22 -27.65 1.52 6.51
CA PRO A 22 -26.66 2.35 5.82
C PRO A 22 -27.33 3.60 5.26
N SER A 23 -26.91 4.76 5.75
CA SER A 23 -27.09 6.02 5.03
C SER A 23 -26.02 6.11 3.93
N PRO A 24 -26.34 6.64 2.74
CA PRO A 24 -25.33 6.78 1.68
C PRO A 24 -24.21 7.73 2.15
N PRO A 25 -22.92 7.39 1.91
CA PRO A 25 -21.81 8.20 2.38
C PRO A 25 -21.85 9.59 1.74
N ARG A 26 -21.77 10.63 2.59
CA ARG A 26 -21.90 12.05 2.18
C ARG A 26 -20.64 12.60 1.48
N ARG A 27 -19.55 11.80 1.42
CA ARG A 27 -18.30 12.11 0.71
C ARG A 27 -17.89 10.89 -0.12
N VAL A 28 -17.90 11.03 -1.44
CA VAL A 28 -17.52 9.97 -2.41
C VAL A 28 -16.01 10.04 -2.70
N ALA A 29 -15.19 10.17 -1.67
CA ALA A 29 -13.74 10.00 -1.82
C ALA A 29 -13.43 8.58 -1.38
N SER A 30 -13.29 7.64 -2.32
CA SER A 30 -12.81 6.30 -1.98
C SER A 30 -11.39 6.44 -1.44
N SER A 31 -11.25 6.16 -0.15
CA SER A 31 -9.97 6.16 0.54
C SER A 31 -9.36 4.77 0.40
N VAL A 32 -8.14 4.65 -0.11
CA VAL A 32 -7.51 3.34 -0.30
C VAL A 32 -6.23 3.27 0.51
N LEU A 33 -6.11 2.21 1.33
CA LEU A 33 -4.89 1.86 2.05
C LEU A 33 -4.13 0.82 1.25
N LEU A 34 -2.91 1.15 0.84
CA LEU A 34 -2.05 0.21 0.13
C LEU A 34 -1.24 -0.62 1.12
N GLN A 35 -0.97 -1.88 0.77
CA GLN A 35 -0.18 -2.83 1.56
C GLN A 35 1.05 -2.23 2.26
N ASP A 36 1.49 -2.85 3.34
CA ASP A 36 2.81 -2.61 3.92
C ASP A 36 3.91 -3.45 3.22
N GLY A 37 5.11 -3.47 3.82
CA GLY A 37 6.23 -4.27 3.31
C GLY A 37 5.96 -5.78 3.30
N GLY A 38 5.09 -6.28 4.18
CA GLY A 38 4.66 -7.69 4.22
C GLY A 38 3.59 -8.05 3.18
N GLY A 39 3.13 -7.06 2.40
CA GLY A 39 2.21 -7.26 1.29
C GLY A 39 0.75 -7.38 1.70
N SER A 40 0.42 -7.25 2.98
CA SER A 40 -0.93 -7.44 3.48
C SER A 40 -1.56 -6.12 3.88
N ALA A 41 -2.82 -5.91 3.51
CA ALA A 41 -3.60 -4.80 4.03
C ALA A 41 -4.13 -5.06 5.46
N THR A 42 -3.92 -6.25 6.01
CA THR A 42 -4.33 -6.57 7.39
C THR A 42 -3.59 -5.76 8.45
N SER A 43 -2.46 -5.15 8.12
CA SER A 43 -1.71 -4.26 9.01
C SER A 43 -2.51 -3.01 9.42
N TYR A 44 -3.61 -2.73 8.73
CA TYR A 44 -4.54 -1.64 9.05
C TYR A 44 -5.74 -2.08 9.92
N LEU A 45 -5.83 -3.35 10.33
CA LEU A 45 -6.96 -3.89 11.09
C LEU A 45 -7.23 -3.16 12.41
N ASP A 46 -6.16 -2.69 13.06
CA ASP A 46 -6.24 -2.03 14.36
C ASP A 46 -6.49 -0.51 14.28
N ILE A 47 -6.53 0.05 13.06
CA ILE A 47 -6.92 1.45 12.89
C ILE A 47 -8.41 1.55 13.27
N PRO A 48 -8.75 2.31 14.33
CA PRO A 48 -10.14 2.46 14.74
C PRO A 48 -10.94 3.08 13.60
N ASN A 49 -12.24 2.82 13.54
CA ASN A 49 -13.08 3.45 12.52
C ASN A 49 -13.09 4.98 12.74
N LEU A 50 -12.24 5.71 12.01
CA LEU A 50 -11.96 7.12 12.24
C LEU A 50 -13.16 8.00 11.85
N LEU A 51 -14.00 7.53 10.92
CA LEU A 51 -15.17 8.23 10.43
C LEU A 51 -16.26 7.20 10.08
N SER A 52 -17.46 7.35 10.64
CA SER A 52 -18.59 6.43 10.43
C SER A 52 -18.97 6.24 8.95
N ASP A 53 -18.61 7.19 8.10
CA ASP A 53 -19.03 7.27 6.71
C ASP A 53 -17.86 7.01 5.72
N LEU A 54 -16.67 6.65 6.23
CA LEU A 54 -15.50 6.40 5.40
C LEU A 54 -15.19 4.90 5.32
N ALA A 55 -15.55 4.27 4.21
CA ALA A 55 -15.06 2.92 3.91
C ALA A 55 -13.64 3.05 3.33
N ILE A 56 -12.66 2.46 4.01
CA ILE A 56 -11.26 2.47 3.58
C ILE A 56 -10.85 1.05 3.14
N PRO A 57 -11.10 0.64 1.88
CA PRO A 57 -10.59 -0.63 1.39
C PRO A 57 -9.07 -0.71 1.45
N GLY A 58 -8.58 -1.84 1.96
CA GLY A 58 -7.18 -2.21 1.91
C GLY A 58 -6.85 -3.06 0.68
N LEU A 59 -5.80 -2.72 -0.06
CA LEU A 59 -5.29 -3.52 -1.18
C LEU A 59 -4.04 -4.30 -0.75
N SER A 60 -4.11 -5.62 -0.86
CA SER A 60 -2.98 -6.52 -0.59
C SER A 60 -2.27 -6.91 -1.88
N SER A 61 -0.99 -7.25 -1.78
CA SER A 61 -0.16 -7.72 -2.90
C SER A 61 -0.80 -8.94 -3.57
N PRO A 62 -0.84 -9.00 -4.92
CA PRO A 62 -1.27 -10.21 -5.62
C PRO A 62 -0.25 -11.34 -5.45
N TYR A 63 0.99 -11.00 -5.13
CA TYR A 63 2.12 -11.93 -4.96
C TYR A 63 2.29 -12.40 -3.50
N LEU A 64 1.31 -12.18 -2.63
CA LEU A 64 1.39 -12.52 -1.20
C LEU A 64 1.86 -13.95 -0.96
N LYS A 65 1.31 -14.92 -1.69
CA LYS A 65 1.62 -16.35 -1.53
C LYS A 65 2.68 -16.87 -2.51
N ASN A 66 3.06 -16.05 -3.49
CA ASN A 66 4.00 -16.37 -4.57
C ASN A 66 5.02 -15.23 -4.72
N PRO A 67 5.80 -14.91 -3.67
CA PRO A 67 6.68 -13.73 -3.66
C PRO A 67 7.78 -13.78 -4.72
N GLU A 68 8.17 -14.96 -5.20
CA GLU A 68 9.07 -15.17 -6.32
C GLU A 68 8.55 -14.60 -7.66
N GLU A 69 7.24 -14.38 -7.77
CA GLU A 69 6.59 -13.76 -8.93
C GLU A 69 6.54 -12.22 -8.83
N TYR A 70 6.89 -11.64 -7.68
CA TYR A 70 6.93 -10.19 -7.50
C TYR A 70 8.14 -9.56 -8.21
N LYS A 71 8.04 -9.45 -9.54
CA LYS A 71 9.10 -8.95 -10.44
C LYS A 71 8.79 -7.59 -11.07
N CYS A 72 7.57 -7.08 -10.86
CA CYS A 72 7.08 -5.86 -11.50
C CYS A 72 7.57 -4.56 -10.84
N GLY A 73 8.28 -4.65 -9.70
CA GLY A 73 8.80 -3.50 -8.97
C GLY A 73 7.71 -2.60 -8.38
N VAL A 74 8.09 -1.40 -7.92
CA VAL A 74 7.15 -0.42 -7.36
C VAL A 74 6.19 0.10 -8.43
N THR A 75 6.71 0.50 -9.60
CA THR A 75 5.91 1.03 -10.71
C THR A 75 4.85 0.04 -11.20
N GLY A 76 5.20 -1.23 -11.39
CA GLY A 76 4.25 -2.25 -11.83
C GLY A 76 3.22 -2.61 -10.75
N MET A 77 3.62 -2.64 -9.48
CA MET A 77 2.69 -2.81 -8.37
C MET A 77 1.68 -1.66 -8.31
N ALA A 78 2.14 -0.42 -8.45
CA ALA A 78 1.29 0.76 -8.49
C ALA A 78 0.29 0.68 -9.66
N SER A 79 0.70 0.24 -10.85
CA SER A 79 -0.21 0.06 -11.97
C SER A 79 -1.29 -1.00 -11.69
N ALA A 80 -0.93 -2.12 -11.05
CA ALA A 80 -1.90 -3.14 -10.65
C ALA A 80 -2.92 -2.60 -9.64
N PHE A 81 -2.47 -1.78 -8.68
CA PHE A 81 -3.36 -1.09 -7.75
C PHE A 81 -4.26 -0.06 -8.44
N ILE A 82 -3.74 0.73 -9.38
CA ILE A 82 -4.54 1.68 -10.16
C ILE A 82 -5.66 0.96 -10.91
N THR A 83 -5.39 -0.20 -11.53
CA THR A 83 -6.42 -0.99 -12.21
C THR A 83 -7.57 -1.33 -11.26
N GLU A 84 -7.27 -1.81 -10.04
CA GLU A 84 -8.31 -2.14 -9.07
C GLU A 84 -9.00 -0.91 -8.47
N ILE A 85 -8.26 0.17 -8.21
CA ILE A 85 -8.80 1.47 -7.78
C ILE A 85 -9.82 1.97 -8.81
N LYS A 86 -9.44 2.03 -10.10
CA LYS A 86 -10.31 2.52 -11.17
C LYS A 86 -11.46 1.58 -11.48
N ARG A 87 -11.32 0.28 -11.24
CA ARG A 87 -12.43 -0.69 -11.33
C ARG A 87 -13.56 -0.35 -10.36
N ARG A 88 -13.23 0.20 -9.18
CA ARG A 88 -14.20 0.57 -8.12
C ARG A 88 -14.64 2.03 -8.21
N GLN A 89 -13.69 2.92 -8.46
CA GLN A 89 -13.91 4.35 -8.62
C GLN A 89 -13.19 4.82 -9.90
N PRO A 90 -13.90 4.84 -11.04
CA PRO A 90 -13.30 5.17 -12.35
C PRO A 90 -12.64 6.55 -12.43
N HIS A 91 -13.11 7.51 -11.62
CA HIS A 91 -12.64 8.89 -11.62
C HIS A 91 -12.41 9.41 -10.20
N GLY A 92 -11.44 10.30 -10.04
CA GLY A 92 -11.17 10.99 -8.77
C GLY A 92 -12.35 11.84 -8.25
N PRO A 93 -12.16 12.51 -7.09
CA PRO A 93 -10.89 12.62 -6.39
C PRO A 93 -10.52 11.37 -5.58
N TYR A 94 -9.24 11.04 -5.55
CA TYR A 94 -8.70 9.89 -4.80
C TYR A 94 -8.05 10.33 -3.48
N LEU A 95 -8.26 9.56 -2.42
CA LEU A 95 -7.50 9.65 -1.18
C LEU A 95 -6.68 8.38 -1.02
N LEU A 96 -5.36 8.52 -0.96
CA LEU A 96 -4.43 7.40 -0.94
C LEU A 96 -3.59 7.45 0.31
N ALA A 97 -3.35 6.29 0.91
CA ALA A 97 -2.56 6.17 2.11
C ALA A 97 -1.71 4.90 2.08
N GLY A 98 -0.54 4.95 2.71
CA GLY A 98 0.35 3.79 2.80
C GLY A 98 1.33 3.90 3.96
N TRP A 99 1.57 2.76 4.59
CA TRP A 99 2.56 2.60 5.65
C TRP A 99 3.83 1.94 5.12
N SER A 100 5.01 2.44 5.55
CA SER A 100 6.31 1.87 5.20
C SER A 100 6.47 1.74 3.67
N ALA A 101 6.78 0.55 3.14
CA ALA A 101 6.82 0.27 1.69
C ALA A 101 5.56 0.72 0.94
N GLY A 102 4.40 0.62 1.59
CA GLY A 102 3.12 1.06 1.08
C GLY A 102 3.05 2.54 0.77
N GLY A 103 3.75 3.37 1.54
CA GLY A 103 3.79 4.82 1.30
C GLY A 103 4.54 5.16 0.00
N VAL A 104 5.62 4.45 -0.31
CA VAL A 104 6.34 4.60 -1.59
C VAL A 104 5.48 4.14 -2.76
N ILE A 105 4.77 3.01 -2.61
CA ILE A 105 3.83 2.55 -3.65
C ILE A 105 2.66 3.55 -3.79
N ALA A 106 2.15 4.13 -2.70
CA ALA A 106 1.08 5.13 -2.72
C ALA A 106 1.52 6.41 -3.45
N PHE A 107 2.75 6.86 -3.20
CA PHE A 107 3.35 7.96 -3.95
C PHE A 107 3.38 7.65 -5.45
N GLU A 108 3.83 6.46 -5.85
CA GLU A 108 3.87 6.08 -7.28
C GLU A 108 2.47 5.97 -7.90
N VAL A 109 1.48 5.47 -7.15
CA VAL A 109 0.07 5.47 -7.58
C VAL A 109 -0.41 6.90 -7.83
N VAL A 110 -0.15 7.83 -6.90
CA VAL A 110 -0.46 9.26 -7.07
C VAL A 110 0.20 9.80 -8.32
N ASN A 111 1.51 9.58 -8.49
CA ASN A 111 2.28 10.07 -9.64
C ASN A 111 1.68 9.62 -10.98
N GLN A 112 1.38 8.33 -11.13
CA GLN A 112 0.77 7.78 -12.35
C GLN A 112 -0.64 8.36 -12.58
N LEU A 113 -1.50 8.42 -11.56
CA LEU A 113 -2.85 8.98 -11.68
C LEU A 113 -2.83 10.47 -12.05
N THR A 114 -1.94 11.27 -11.44
CA THR A 114 -1.74 12.68 -11.75
C THR A 114 -1.28 12.89 -13.20
N LYS A 115 -0.39 12.02 -13.72
CA LYS A 115 0.03 12.03 -15.13
C LYS A 115 -1.13 11.72 -16.08
N CYS A 116 -2.08 10.87 -15.66
CA CYS A 116 -3.31 10.59 -16.38
C CYS A 116 -4.38 11.69 -16.26
N GLY A 117 -4.09 12.79 -15.55
CA GLY A 117 -5.02 13.92 -15.37
C GLY A 117 -6.12 13.66 -14.35
N GLU A 118 -5.99 12.62 -13.52
CA GLU A 118 -6.91 12.37 -12.41
C GLU A 118 -6.67 13.33 -11.26
N ASN A 119 -7.73 13.61 -10.50
CA ASN A 119 -7.65 14.46 -9.32
C ASN A 119 -7.30 13.63 -8.07
N ILE A 120 -6.35 14.11 -7.27
CA ILE A 120 -5.93 13.49 -6.01
C ILE A 120 -6.26 14.47 -4.89
N GLU A 121 -7.15 14.07 -3.99
CA GLU A 121 -7.51 14.90 -2.83
C GLU A 121 -6.39 14.93 -1.81
N LYS A 122 -5.83 13.76 -1.49
CA LYS A 122 -4.85 13.65 -0.40
C LYS A 122 -3.97 12.41 -0.51
N LEU A 123 -2.72 12.55 -0.11
CA LEU A 123 -1.77 11.46 0.14
C LEU A 123 -1.39 11.44 1.63
N ILE A 124 -1.57 10.30 2.29
CA ILE A 124 -1.16 10.10 3.68
C ILE A 124 -0.01 9.10 3.74
N LEU A 125 1.15 9.55 4.21
CA LEU A 125 2.34 8.75 4.39
C LEU A 125 2.49 8.42 5.87
N ILE A 126 2.45 7.14 6.21
CA ILE A 126 2.62 6.66 7.58
C ILE A 126 4.00 6.05 7.67
N ASP A 127 4.89 6.65 8.45
CA ASP A 127 6.26 6.18 8.72
C ASP A 127 6.94 5.53 7.50
N SER A 128 6.92 6.27 6.39
CA SER A 128 7.31 5.79 5.06
C SER A 128 8.67 6.34 4.68
N LEU A 129 9.45 5.53 3.97
CA LEU A 129 10.71 5.96 3.38
C LEU A 129 10.47 7.10 2.37
N CYS A 130 11.41 8.03 2.30
CA CYS A 130 11.45 9.01 1.22
C CYS A 130 11.85 8.27 -0.07
N PRO A 131 11.07 8.35 -1.16
CA PRO A 131 11.37 7.65 -2.41
C PRO A 131 12.71 8.03 -3.06
N ASP A 132 13.28 9.19 -2.71
CA ASP A 132 14.58 9.66 -3.19
C ASP A 132 15.78 9.05 -2.43
N ILE A 133 15.54 8.43 -1.27
CA ILE A 133 16.58 7.89 -0.38
C ILE A 133 16.13 6.50 0.11
N ILE A 134 16.31 5.49 -0.73
CA ILE A 134 16.04 4.10 -0.37
C ILE A 134 17.37 3.36 -0.27
N GLU A 135 17.93 3.31 0.94
CA GLU A 135 19.00 2.34 1.23
C GLU A 135 18.34 0.98 1.58
N PRO A 136 18.78 -0.12 0.97
CA PRO A 136 18.25 -1.44 1.30
C PRO A 136 18.51 -1.75 2.77
N LEU A 137 17.45 -2.12 3.49
CA LEU A 137 17.58 -2.62 4.85
C LEU A 137 18.46 -3.89 4.83
N PRO A 138 19.42 -4.04 5.75
CA PRO A 138 20.25 -5.24 5.83
C PRO A 138 19.40 -6.48 6.12
N SER A 139 19.65 -7.60 5.45
CA SER A 139 18.93 -8.86 5.69
C SER A 139 18.84 -9.30 7.17
N PRO A 140 19.86 -9.08 8.03
CA PRO A 140 19.75 -9.36 9.47
C PRO A 140 18.64 -8.56 10.18
N LEU A 141 18.38 -7.33 9.72
CA LEU A 141 17.33 -6.47 10.27
C LEU A 141 15.94 -6.99 9.89
N HIS A 142 15.78 -7.63 8.72
CA HIS A 142 14.53 -8.27 8.30
C HIS A 142 14.15 -9.43 9.23
N ALA A 143 15.14 -10.28 9.55
CA ALA A 143 14.95 -11.39 10.46
C ALA A 143 14.64 -10.90 11.89
N TRP A 144 15.26 -9.79 12.30
CA TRP A 144 14.98 -9.16 13.58
C TRP A 144 13.55 -8.61 13.66
N PHE A 145 13.06 -7.91 12.64
CA PHE A 145 11.66 -7.44 12.59
C PHE A 145 10.64 -8.58 12.70
N ALA A 146 10.91 -9.73 12.06
CA ALA A 146 10.11 -10.92 12.28
C ALA A 146 10.23 -11.47 13.71
N SER A 147 11.43 -11.45 14.30
CA SER A 147 11.65 -11.96 15.66
C SER A 147 10.97 -11.12 16.76
N ILE A 148 10.74 -9.83 16.52
CA ILE A 148 10.05 -8.94 17.47
C ILE A 148 8.53 -8.84 17.20
N GLY A 149 8.00 -9.60 16.23
CA GLY A 149 6.57 -9.55 15.88
C GLY A 149 6.14 -8.30 15.13
N LEU A 150 7.06 -7.58 14.47
CA LEU A 150 6.71 -6.37 13.71
C LEU A 150 6.10 -6.70 12.33
N LEU A 151 6.38 -7.88 11.79
CA LEU A 151 5.88 -8.31 10.47
C LEU A 151 4.65 -9.24 10.56
N GLY A 152 4.22 -9.61 11.76
CA GLY A 152 3.12 -10.55 12.01
C GLY A 152 2.94 -10.83 13.49
N ASP A 153 1.98 -11.68 13.85
CA ASP A 153 1.69 -12.00 15.26
C ASP A 153 2.97 -12.38 16.03
N SER A 154 3.10 -11.89 17.26
CA SER A 154 4.30 -11.97 18.12
C SER A 154 4.83 -13.38 18.41
N ASP A 155 4.09 -14.40 17.98
CA ASP A 155 4.46 -15.80 18.04
C ASP A 155 5.22 -16.20 16.76
N SER A 156 6.56 -16.27 16.85
CA SER A 156 7.45 -16.67 15.75
C SER A 156 7.13 -18.04 15.14
N THR A 157 6.33 -18.88 15.82
CA THR A 157 5.87 -20.19 15.30
C THR A 157 4.66 -20.09 14.35
N LYS A 158 4.03 -18.92 14.24
CA LYS A 158 2.85 -18.66 13.40
C LYS A 158 3.11 -17.80 12.18
N ILE A 159 4.36 -17.40 11.95
CA ILE A 159 4.72 -16.60 10.78
C ILE A 159 4.41 -17.39 9.51
N PRO A 160 3.56 -16.88 8.61
CA PRO A 160 3.29 -17.56 7.36
C PRO A 160 4.58 -17.71 6.53
N PRO A 161 4.79 -18.85 5.84
CA PRO A 161 6.04 -19.13 5.14
C PRO A 161 6.33 -18.13 4.00
N TRP A 162 5.30 -17.42 3.53
CA TRP A 162 5.39 -16.43 2.47
C TRP A 162 5.76 -15.02 2.95
N LEU A 163 5.65 -14.71 4.24
CA LEU A 163 5.80 -13.35 4.76
C LEU A 163 7.22 -12.81 4.59
N LEU A 164 8.22 -13.55 5.08
CA LEU A 164 9.62 -13.12 5.01
C LEU A 164 10.12 -13.03 3.56
N PRO A 165 9.84 -14.00 2.67
CA PRO A 165 10.19 -13.86 1.26
C PRO A 165 9.47 -12.70 0.57
N HIS A 166 8.20 -12.43 0.88
CA HIS A 166 7.47 -11.28 0.33
C HIS A 166 8.09 -9.96 0.81
N PHE A 167 8.40 -9.85 2.09
CA PHE A 167 9.10 -8.68 2.64
C PHE A 167 10.43 -8.43 1.92
N ALA A 168 11.22 -9.48 1.71
CA ALA A 168 12.47 -9.37 0.95
C ALA A 168 12.24 -8.92 -0.50
N ALA A 169 11.20 -9.43 -1.17
CA ALA A 169 10.83 -9.00 -2.51
C ALA A 169 10.40 -7.52 -2.56
N SER A 170 9.65 -7.05 -1.55
CA SER A 170 9.28 -5.64 -1.39
C SER A 170 10.52 -4.76 -1.21
N VAL A 171 11.47 -5.14 -0.35
CA VAL A 171 12.74 -4.39 -0.17
C VAL A 171 13.53 -4.33 -1.48
N ASN A 172 13.61 -5.43 -2.21
CA ASN A 172 14.27 -5.44 -3.52
C ASN A 172 13.55 -4.53 -4.53
N ALA A 173 12.21 -4.54 -4.56
CA ALA A 173 11.42 -3.67 -5.42
C ALA A 173 11.68 -2.18 -5.12
N LEU A 174 11.72 -1.82 -3.84
CA LEU A 174 12.03 -0.46 -3.39
C LEU A 174 13.46 -0.04 -3.76
N SER A 175 14.45 -0.93 -3.56
CA SER A 175 15.87 -0.62 -3.82
C SER A 175 16.18 -0.36 -5.29
N ASN A 176 15.34 -0.85 -6.19
CA ASN A 176 15.47 -0.64 -7.64
C ASN A 176 14.53 0.47 -8.16
N TYR A 177 13.81 1.16 -7.29
CA TYR A 177 12.88 2.22 -7.67
C TYR A 177 13.56 3.57 -7.67
N THR A 178 13.33 4.34 -8.73
CA THR A 178 13.74 5.75 -8.85
C THR A 178 12.49 6.59 -8.97
N ALA A 179 12.23 7.43 -7.98
CA ALA A 179 11.06 8.29 -7.98
C ALA A 179 11.17 9.42 -9.01
N GLU A 180 10.05 9.68 -9.68
CA GLU A 180 9.91 10.89 -10.48
C GLU A 180 9.15 11.95 -9.69
N LYS A 181 9.60 13.20 -9.80
CA LYS A 181 8.94 14.33 -9.13
C LYS A 181 7.57 14.59 -9.77
N ILE A 182 6.56 14.70 -8.92
CA ILE A 182 5.23 15.17 -9.32
C ILE A 182 5.33 16.67 -9.59
N ASP A 183 4.70 17.14 -10.67
CA ASP A 183 4.57 18.56 -10.97
C ASP A 183 4.00 19.30 -9.74
N SER A 184 4.71 20.32 -9.28
CA SER A 184 4.33 21.14 -8.13
C SER A 184 2.91 21.72 -8.23
N GLN A 185 2.41 22.00 -9.43
CA GLN A 185 1.05 22.50 -9.63
C GLN A 185 -0.04 21.43 -9.47
N LYS A 186 0.35 20.16 -9.53
CA LYS A 186 -0.53 18.99 -9.43
C LYS A 186 -0.24 18.16 -8.17
N CYS A 187 0.62 18.66 -7.28
CA CYS A 187 0.94 17.99 -6.04
C CYS A 187 -0.31 17.98 -5.13
N PRO A 188 -0.74 16.82 -4.62
CA PRO A 188 -1.88 16.76 -3.71
C PRO A 188 -1.55 17.37 -2.35
N ASP A 189 -2.56 17.52 -1.50
CA ASP A 189 -2.34 17.72 -0.07
C ASP A 189 -1.66 16.47 0.52
N VAL A 190 -0.51 16.65 1.18
CA VAL A 190 0.28 15.55 1.74
C VAL A 190 0.31 15.66 3.26
N THR A 191 -0.05 14.57 3.93
CA THR A 191 0.10 14.42 5.39
C THR A 191 1.10 13.33 5.68
N ALA A 192 2.16 13.64 6.41
CA ALA A 192 3.15 12.66 6.86
C ALA A 192 3.03 12.44 8.37
N ILE A 193 2.95 11.18 8.79
CA ILE A 193 2.95 10.75 10.18
C ILE A 193 4.29 10.05 10.43
N TRP A 194 5.16 10.67 11.21
CA TRP A 194 6.49 10.14 11.51
C TRP A 194 6.50 9.46 12.88
N CYS A 195 7.06 8.25 12.96
CA CYS A 195 7.38 7.70 14.25
C CYS A 195 8.48 8.56 14.89
N LYS A 196 8.25 9.01 16.12
CA LYS A 196 9.20 9.87 16.84
C LYS A 196 10.42 9.08 17.28
N ASP A 197 10.21 7.84 17.67
CA ASP A 197 11.21 6.96 18.25
C ASP A 197 11.42 5.77 17.29
N GLY A 198 12.69 5.44 17.01
CA GLY A 198 13.03 4.21 16.31
C GLY A 198 12.80 2.99 17.20
N ILE A 199 12.91 1.81 16.62
CA ILE A 199 12.95 0.54 17.37
C ILE A 199 14.38 0.26 17.83
#